data_AF-A0A0N7FW17-F1
#
_entry.id   AF-A0A0N7FW17-F1
#
_cell.length_a   1.000
_cell.length_b   1.000
_cell.length_c   1.000
_cell.angle_alpha   90.00
_cell.angle_beta   90.00
_cell.angle_gamma   90.00
#
_symmetry.space_group_name_H-M   'P 1'
#
loop_
_entity.id
_entity.type
_entity.pdbx_description
1 polymer ?
#
loop_
_entity_poly.entity_id
_entity_poly.type
_entity_poly.pdbx_seq_one_letter_code
_entity_poly.pdbx_strand_id
1 'polypeptide(L)' 'MSKHFTAEFKLEAAKLVVDQQYALPEAAKAMNVSRSALTR' A
#
# COMPACT_ATOMS: atom_id res chain seq x y z
N MET A 1 20.16 1.09 -5.45
CA MET A 1 18.94 1.91 -5.50
C MET A 1 17.93 1.35 -4.51
N SER A 2 17.96 1.85 -3.27
CA SER A 2 16.99 1.46 -2.25
C SER A 2 15.64 2.08 -2.59
N LYS A 3 14.68 1.22 -2.99
CA LYS A 3 13.27 1.58 -3.12
C LYS A 3 12.71 1.83 -1.73
N HIS A 4 13.01 3.01 -1.16
CA HIS A 4 12.41 3.44 0.08
C HIS A 4 10.94 3.75 -0.18
N PHE A 5 10.05 3.04 0.51
CA PHE A 5 8.65 3.45 0.57
C PHE A 5 8.61 4.83 1.21
N THR A 6 8.27 5.84 0.42
CA THR A 6 8.13 7.21 0.90
C THR A 6 6.97 7.30 1.90
N ALA A 7 6.97 8.31 2.76
CA ALA A 7 5.85 8.54 3.67
C ALA A 7 4.53 8.72 2.89
N GLU A 8 4.60 9.38 1.73
CA GLU A 8 3.49 9.51 0.79
C GLU A 8 2.99 8.15 0.30
N PHE A 9 3.88 7.23 -0.10
CA PHE A 9 3.49 5.90 -0.51
C PHE A 9 2.68 5.16 0.57
N LYS A 10 3.10 5.25 1.83
CA LYS A 10 2.38 4.62 2.96
C LYS A 10 1.01 5.27 3.18
N LEU A 11 0.93 6.59 3.00
CA LEU A 11 -0.30 7.35 3.16
C LEU A 11 -1.30 7.02 2.05
N GLU A 12 -0.85 7.01 0.79
CA GLU A 12 -1.65 6.62 -0.37
C GLU A 12 -2.19 5.19 -0.20
N ALA A 13 -1.32 4.27 0.24
CA ALA A 13 -1.67 2.89 0.49
C ALA A 13 -2.72 2.74 1.61
N ALA A 14 -2.57 3.47 2.72
CA ALA A 14 -3.51 3.46 3.82
C ALA A 14 -4.87 4.04 3.41
N LYS A 15 -4.88 5.15 2.66
CA LYS A 15 -6.11 5.71 2.08
C LYS A 15 -6.79 4.72 1.15
N LEU A 16 -6.04 3.99 0.34
CA LEU A 16 -6.61 3.03 -0.59
C LEU A 16 -7.32 1.86 0.13
N VAL A 17 -6.78 1.40 1.26
CA VAL A 17 -7.42 0.37 2.10
C VAL A 17 -8.62 0.94 2.87
N VAL A 18 -8.50 2.16 3.41
CA VAL A 18 -9.51 2.77 4.28
C VAL A 18 -10.67 3.36 3.48
N ASP A 19 -10.37 4.24 2.51
CA ASP A 19 -11.37 4.98 1.72
C ASP A 19 -12.06 4.09 0.69
N GLN A 20 -11.34 3.18 0.03
CA GLN A 20 -11.93 2.29 -0.98
C GLN A 20 -12.34 0.92 -0.42
N GLN A 21 -12.13 0.66 0.88
CA GLN A 21 -12.42 -0.64 1.51
C GLN A 21 -11.76 -1.82 0.77
N TYR A 22 -10.65 -1.58 0.06
CA TYR A 22 -9.97 -2.64 -0.68
C TYR A 22 -9.44 -3.68 0.29
N ALA A 23 -9.61 -4.96 -0.06
CA ALA A 23 -8.95 -6.01 0.67
C ALA A 23 -7.43 -5.81 0.54
N LEU A 24 -6.66 -6.13 1.58
CA LEU A 24 -5.19 -6.10 1.56
C LEU A 24 -4.55 -6.63 0.25
N PRO A 25 -4.99 -7.77 -0.33
CA PRO A 25 -4.45 -8.24 -1.62
C PRO A 25 -4.78 -7.31 -2.80
N GLU A 26 -5.93 -6.65 -2.81
CA GLU A 26 -6.36 -5.74 -3.88
C GLU A 26 -5.60 -4.41 -3.79
N ALA A 27 -5.49 -3.84 -2.59
CA ALA A 27 -4.70 -2.64 -2.35
C ALA A 27 -3.23 -2.86 -2.70
N ALA A 28 -2.67 -4.03 -2.36
CA ALA A 28 -1.30 -4.42 -2.72
C ALA A 28 -1.11 -4.48 -4.24
N LYS A 29 -2.10 -5.03 -4.96
CA LYS A 29 -2.09 -5.14 -6.42
C LYS A 29 -2.21 -3.76 -7.09
N ALA A 30 -3.09 -2.90 -6.58
CA ALA A 30 -3.28 -1.53 -7.07
C ALA A 30 -2.03 -0.67 -6.88
N MET A 31 -1.36 -0.81 -5.74
CA MET A 31 -0.12 -0.10 -5.41
C MET A 31 1.15 -0.75 -5.97
N ASN A 32 1.01 -1.89 -6.67
CA ASN A 32 2.12 -2.70 -7.19
C ASN A 32 3.17 -3.05 -6.11
N VAL A 33 2.70 -3.39 -4.91
CA VAL A 33 3.54 -3.79 -3.78
C VAL A 33 3.14 -5.13 -3.21
N SER A 34 4.06 -5.74 -2.47
CA SER A 34 3.77 -6.96 -1.72
C SER A 34 2.80 -6.68 -0.57
N ARG A 35 1.91 -7.62 -0.25
CA ARG A 35 1.03 -7.54 0.94
C ARG A 35 1.80 -7.22 2.23
N SER A 36 3.02 -7.74 2.34
CA SER A 36 3.94 -7.50 3.46
C SER A 36 4.40 -6.06 3.59
N ALA A 37 4.30 -5.24 2.54
CA ALA A 37 4.56 -3.80 2.59
C ALA A 37 3.36 -3.00 3.15
N LEU A 38 2.15 -3.56 3.11
CA LEU A 38 0.94 -2.97 3.69
C LEU A 38 0.71 -3.37 5.14
N THR A 39 1.18 -4.55 5.55
CA THR A 39 1.04 -5.05 6.94
C THR A 39 2.14 -4.59 7.90
N ARG A 40 3.17 -3.89 7.42
CA ARG A 40 4.39 -3.57 8.18
C ARG A 40 4.53 -2.08 8.40
#